data_AF-A0A090VIF3-F1
#
_entry.id   AF-A0A090VIF3-F1
#
_cell.length_a   1.000
_cell.length_b   1.000
_cell.length_c   1.000
_cell.angle_alpha   90.00
_cell.angle_beta   90.00
_cell.angle_gamma   90.00
#
_symmetry.space_group_name_H-M   'P 1'
#
loop_
_entity.id
_entity.type
_entity.pdbx_description
1 polymer ?
#
loop_
_entity_poly.entity_id
_entity_poly.type
_entity_poly.pdbx_seq_one_letter_code
_entity_poly.pdbx_strand_id
1 'polypeptide(L)'
;MMKKIVCLALMTLFMSCNNSDDELDCSAVLCVQPSIFINLIDSETNENLVLQNNISNEDILILNKTETEQEFNIIESNGLLSIPKSLLTGSLDININSVHVAFVNYDTSIPETDTCCDSGNLINVSVTDKTFELDNNTVTIFL
;
A
#
# COMPACT_ATOMS: atom_id res chain seq x y z
N MET A 1 47.24 15.45 -52.63
CA MET A 1 48.26 16.30 -51.97
C MET A 1 47.80 16.51 -50.53
N MET A 2 48.70 16.26 -49.58
CA MET A 2 48.46 16.02 -48.14
C MET A 2 48.04 17.24 -47.32
N LYS A 3 47.28 16.95 -46.25
CA LYS A 3 47.31 17.50 -44.87
C LYS A 3 47.29 19.02 -44.70
N LYS A 4 46.33 19.52 -43.88
CA LYS A 4 46.64 20.09 -42.55
C LYS A 4 45.51 19.83 -41.56
N ILE A 5 45.87 19.11 -40.51
CA ILE A 5 45.19 19.01 -39.22
C ILE A 5 45.49 20.31 -38.47
N VAL A 6 44.50 20.91 -37.82
CA VAL A 6 44.70 21.78 -36.65
C VAL A 6 43.65 21.42 -35.60
N CYS A 7 44.13 20.73 -34.56
CA CYS A 7 43.52 20.62 -33.24
C CYS A 7 43.88 21.87 -32.41
N LEU A 8 42.95 22.36 -31.60
CA LEU A 8 43.17 22.91 -30.24
C LEU A 8 41.78 23.31 -29.70
N ALA A 9 41.18 22.56 -28.78
CA ALA A 9 41.40 22.52 -27.33
C ALA A 9 40.21 23.20 -26.63
N LEU A 10 39.36 22.43 -25.96
CA LEU A 10 39.47 22.12 -24.53
C LEU A 10 39.01 23.30 -23.64
N MET A 11 37.70 23.35 -23.42
CA MET A 11 37.12 23.64 -22.10
C MET A 11 35.90 22.70 -22.02
N THR A 12 36.01 21.43 -21.63
CA THR A 12 36.15 21.00 -20.23
C THR A 12 35.60 22.01 -19.23
N LEU A 13 34.32 22.35 -19.38
CA LEU A 13 33.49 22.58 -18.21
C LEU A 13 33.12 21.21 -17.62
N PHE A 14 34.14 20.54 -17.06
CA PHE A 14 33.91 19.75 -15.87
C PHE A 14 33.60 20.79 -14.78
N MET A 15 32.36 21.26 -14.74
CA MET A 15 31.82 21.78 -13.50
C MET A 15 31.86 20.59 -12.56
N SER A 16 32.89 20.61 -11.71
CA SER A 16 32.94 19.90 -10.45
C SER A 16 31.69 20.30 -9.67
N CYS A 17 30.58 19.61 -9.90
CA CYS A 17 29.56 19.47 -8.87
C CYS A 17 30.25 18.72 -7.74
N ASN A 18 30.54 19.48 -6.70
CA ASN A 18 30.96 18.97 -5.42
C ASN A 18 29.80 18.08 -4.96
N ASN A 19 29.90 16.78 -5.24
CA ASN A 19 28.92 15.77 -4.81
C ASN A 19 29.05 15.65 -3.30
N SER A 20 28.36 16.52 -2.60
CA SER A 20 28.20 16.48 -1.16
C SER A 20 26.83 17.04 -0.87
N ASP A 21 25.81 16.35 -1.35
CA ASP A 21 24.40 16.46 -0.95
C ASP A 21 23.74 15.16 -1.43
N ASP A 22 24.07 14.05 -0.77
CA ASP A 22 23.43 12.74 -0.97
C ASP A 22 22.01 12.71 -0.34
N GLU A 23 21.23 13.78 -0.47
CA GLU A 23 19.80 13.75 -0.14
C GLU A 23 19.01 13.32 -1.37
N LEU A 24 18.20 12.28 -1.19
CA LEU A 24 17.31 11.76 -2.23
C LEU A 24 16.24 12.80 -2.59
N ASP A 25 16.33 13.38 -3.79
CA ASP A 25 15.32 14.32 -4.29
C ASP A 25 14.05 13.58 -4.72
N CYS A 26 13.01 13.66 -3.89
CA CYS A 26 11.69 13.09 -4.15
C CYS A 26 10.68 14.05 -4.78
N SER A 27 11.09 15.27 -5.13
CA SER A 27 10.19 16.34 -5.58
C SER A 27 9.43 16.02 -6.89
N ALA A 28 9.98 15.14 -7.73
CA ALA A 28 9.38 14.73 -9.00
C ALA A 28 8.69 13.36 -8.95
N VAL A 29 8.72 12.66 -7.81
CA VAL A 29 8.17 11.30 -7.69
C VAL A 29 6.72 11.36 -7.25
N LEU A 30 5.82 10.79 -8.05
CA LEU A 30 4.42 10.56 -7.69
C LEU A 30 4.29 9.15 -7.11
N CYS A 31 4.18 9.05 -5.79
CA CYS A 31 3.95 7.77 -5.12
C CYS A 31 2.47 7.39 -5.16
N VAL A 32 2.22 6.09 -5.38
CA VAL A 32 0.89 5.52 -5.19
C VAL A 32 0.56 5.55 -3.70
N GLN A 33 -0.68 5.91 -3.36
CA GLN A 33 -1.12 5.91 -1.97
C GLN A 33 -0.98 4.49 -1.38
N PRO A 34 -0.33 4.33 -0.22
CA PRO A 34 -0.17 3.01 0.38
C PRO A 34 -1.53 2.45 0.79
N SER A 35 -1.75 1.17 0.54
CA SER A 35 -2.99 0.48 0.87
C SER A 35 -2.73 -0.77 1.71
N ILE A 36 -3.71 -1.08 2.55
CA ILE A 36 -3.90 -2.40 3.15
C ILE A 36 -4.96 -3.12 2.30
N PHE A 37 -4.70 -4.39 2.00
CA PHE A 37 -5.65 -5.23 1.29
C PHE A 37 -6.32 -6.18 2.27
N ILE A 38 -7.64 -6.29 2.22
CA ILE A 38 -8.39 -7.27 3.02
C ILE A 38 -8.95 -8.33 2.08
N ASN A 39 -8.63 -9.58 2.37
CA ASN A 39 -9.17 -10.75 1.68
C ASN A 39 -10.10 -11.50 2.63
N LEU A 40 -11.39 -11.55 2.32
CA LEU A 40 -12.38 -12.24 3.14
C LEU A 40 -12.66 -13.61 2.51
N ILE A 41 -12.24 -14.67 3.18
CA ILE A 41 -12.37 -16.05 2.69
C ILE A 41 -13.41 -16.79 3.54
N ASP A 42 -14.39 -17.38 2.88
CA ASP A 42 -15.33 -18.31 3.51
C ASP A 42 -14.57 -19.57 3.93
N SER A 43 -14.62 -19.93 5.22
CA SER A 43 -13.85 -21.07 5.75
C SER A 43 -14.36 -22.44 5.31
N GLU A 44 -15.61 -22.54 4.83
CA GLU A 44 -16.20 -23.79 4.34
C GLU A 44 -15.86 -24.02 2.86
N THR A 45 -15.95 -22.97 2.04
CA THR A 45 -15.75 -23.08 0.57
C THR A 45 -14.33 -22.74 0.13
N ASN A 46 -13.58 -22.01 0.94
CA ASN A 46 -12.29 -21.41 0.59
C ASN A 46 -12.37 -20.46 -0.62
N GLU A 47 -13.55 -19.89 -0.87
CA GLU A 47 -13.78 -18.87 -1.90
C GLU A 47 -13.77 -17.46 -1.29
N ASN A 48 -13.51 -16.46 -2.10
CA ASN A 48 -13.58 -15.06 -1.67
C ASN A 48 -15.06 -14.65 -1.52
N LEU A 49 -15.43 -14.21 -0.31
CA LEU A 49 -16.81 -13.89 0.09
C LEU A 49 -17.41 -12.80 -0.81
N VAL A 50 -16.62 -11.79 -1.18
CA VAL A 50 -17.07 -10.65 -1.99
C VAL A 50 -17.50 -11.12 -3.37
N LEU A 51 -16.65 -11.93 -4.02
CA LEU A 51 -16.96 -12.49 -5.34
C LEU A 51 -18.09 -13.51 -5.29
N GLN A 52 -18.05 -14.44 -4.33
CA GLN A 52 -19.04 -15.53 -4.22
C GLN A 52 -20.47 -14.98 -4.05
N ASN A 53 -20.62 -13.90 -3.30
CA ASN A 53 -21.92 -13.32 -2.97
C ASN A 53 -22.31 -12.09 -3.82
N ASN A 54 -21.47 -11.70 -4.78
CA ASN A 54 -21.63 -10.46 -5.58
C ASN A 54 -21.83 -9.22 -4.70
N ILE A 55 -21.05 -9.11 -3.63
CA ILE A 55 -21.09 -7.96 -2.71
C ILE A 55 -20.55 -6.74 -3.46
N SER A 56 -21.30 -5.64 -3.45
CA SER A 56 -20.88 -4.39 -4.07
C SER A 56 -20.33 -3.40 -3.03
N ASN A 57 -19.80 -2.26 -3.48
CA ASN A 57 -19.32 -1.20 -2.57
C ASN A 57 -20.44 -0.67 -1.66
N GLU A 58 -21.70 -0.64 -2.11
CA GLU A 58 -22.80 -0.13 -1.29
C GLU A 58 -23.23 -1.07 -0.15
N ASP A 59 -22.79 -2.34 -0.22
CA ASP A 59 -23.06 -3.34 0.80
C ASP A 59 -22.03 -3.30 1.95
N ILE A 60 -20.90 -2.63 1.76
CA ILE A 60 -19.77 -2.63 2.69
C ILE A 60 -19.62 -1.28 3.37
N LEU A 61 -19.50 -1.30 4.70
CA LEU A 61 -19.13 -0.15 5.52
C LEU A 61 -17.85 -0.46 6.30
N ILE A 62 -16.84 0.38 6.15
CA ILE A 62 -15.58 0.27 6.90
C ILE A 62 -15.42 1.49 7.80
N LEU A 63 -15.38 1.29 9.11
CA LEU A 63 -15.15 2.35 10.09
C LEU A 63 -13.78 2.18 10.73
N ASN A 64 -13.18 3.28 11.19
CA ASN A 64 -12.04 3.21 12.10
C ASN A 64 -12.51 3.23 13.57
N LYS A 65 -11.57 3.16 14.52
CA LYS A 65 -11.83 3.18 15.97
C LYS A 65 -12.49 4.46 16.48
N THR A 66 -12.51 5.53 15.68
CA THR A 66 -13.21 6.78 15.98
C THR A 66 -14.52 6.89 15.21
N GLU A 67 -15.06 5.77 14.72
CA GLU A 67 -16.32 5.68 13.98
C GLU A 67 -16.34 6.54 12.70
N THR A 68 -15.16 6.78 12.13
CA THR A 68 -15.02 7.52 10.86
C THR A 68 -14.96 6.54 9.71
N GLU A 69 -15.82 6.75 8.72
CA GLU A 69 -15.85 5.98 7.48
C GLU A 69 -14.51 6.04 6.74
N GLN A 70 -14.05 4.89 6.27
CA GLN A 70 -12.83 4.74 5.49
C GLN A 70 -13.19 4.50 4.03
N GLU A 71 -12.56 5.25 3.13
CA GLU A 71 -12.65 4.99 1.71
C GLU A 71 -12.03 3.63 1.37
N PHE A 72 -12.61 2.91 0.41
CA PHE A 72 -12.07 1.67 -0.10
C PHE A 72 -12.50 1.44 -1.55
N ASN A 73 -11.86 0.47 -2.20
CA ASN A 73 -12.30 -0.05 -3.50
C ASN A 73 -12.27 -1.58 -3.48
N ILE A 74 -13.27 -2.22 -4.09
CA ILE A 74 -13.20 -3.64 -4.42
C ILE A 74 -12.35 -3.83 -5.68
N ILE A 75 -11.36 -4.70 -5.61
CA ILE A 75 -10.59 -5.15 -6.78
C ILE A 75 -11.37 -6.28 -7.44
N GLU A 76 -12.19 -5.94 -8.44
CA GLU A 76 -13.13 -6.85 -9.11
C GLU A 76 -12.52 -8.19 -9.59
N SER A 77 -11.23 -8.22 -9.93
CA SER A 77 -10.58 -9.45 -10.40
C SER A 77 -10.38 -10.51 -9.32
N ASN A 78 -10.39 -10.13 -8.03
CA ASN A 78 -10.09 -11.04 -6.91
C ASN A 78 -10.91 -10.78 -5.64
N GLY A 79 -11.77 -9.75 -5.61
CA GLY A 79 -12.61 -9.41 -4.47
C GLY A 79 -11.87 -8.83 -3.27
N LEU A 80 -10.60 -8.42 -3.43
CA LEU A 80 -9.85 -7.77 -2.36
C LEU A 80 -10.41 -6.37 -2.10
N LEU A 81 -10.54 -6.01 -0.82
CA LEU A 81 -10.81 -4.64 -0.43
C LEU A 81 -9.49 -3.89 -0.33
N SER A 82 -9.31 -2.84 -1.12
CA SER A 82 -8.15 -1.95 -1.07
C SER A 82 -8.50 -0.71 -0.26
N ILE A 83 -7.94 -0.58 0.94
CA ILE A 83 -8.18 0.54 1.86
C ILE A 83 -6.91 1.36 2.02
N PRO A 84 -6.94 2.70 1.97
CA PRO A 84 -5.79 3.54 2.30
C PRO A 84 -5.22 3.20 3.68
N LYS A 85 -3.92 2.99 3.75
CA LYS A 85 -3.21 2.59 4.96
C LYS A 85 -2.83 3.82 5.79
N SER A 86 -3.02 3.73 7.10
CA SER A 86 -2.51 4.73 8.04
C SER A 86 -0.98 4.66 8.15
N LEU A 87 -0.32 5.81 8.25
CA LEU A 87 1.14 5.91 8.32
C LEU A 87 1.73 5.44 9.66
N LEU A 88 0.94 5.37 10.72
CA LEU A 88 1.41 4.98 12.06
C LEU A 88 0.62 3.79 12.60
N THR A 89 -0.67 4.01 12.88
CA THR A 89 -1.56 3.00 13.46
C THR A 89 -2.93 3.12 12.81
N GLY A 90 -3.59 1.99 12.58
CA GLY A 90 -4.91 1.96 11.97
C GLY A 90 -5.77 0.84 12.50
N SER A 91 -7.06 0.97 12.24
CA SER A 91 -8.10 0.04 12.67
C SER A 91 -9.20 0.01 11.62
N LEU A 92 -9.73 -1.16 11.33
CA LEU A 92 -10.80 -1.38 10.35
C LEU A 92 -11.90 -2.23 10.99
N ASP A 93 -13.08 -1.66 11.20
CA ASP A 93 -14.31 -2.34 11.54
C ASP A 93 -15.12 -2.54 10.26
N ILE A 94 -15.15 -3.78 9.77
CA ILE A 94 -15.70 -4.15 8.47
C ILE A 94 -17.09 -4.73 8.69
N ASN A 95 -18.08 -4.08 8.11
CA ASN A 95 -19.48 -4.49 8.14
C ASN A 95 -19.95 -4.74 6.71
N ILE A 96 -20.67 -5.85 6.51
CA ILE A 96 -21.26 -6.21 5.22
C ILE A 96 -22.75 -6.42 5.45
N ASN A 97 -23.60 -5.73 4.69
CA ASN A 97 -25.06 -5.78 4.87
C ASN A 97 -25.50 -5.50 6.32
N SER A 98 -24.84 -4.53 6.98
CA SER A 98 -25.02 -4.19 8.41
C SER A 98 -24.68 -5.31 9.40
N VAL A 99 -23.98 -6.36 8.97
CA VAL A 99 -23.45 -7.41 9.85
C VAL A 99 -21.96 -7.19 10.04
N HIS A 100 -21.52 -7.18 11.30
CA HIS A 100 -20.09 -7.12 11.61
C HIS A 100 -19.38 -8.39 11.15
N VAL A 101 -18.36 -8.23 10.32
CA VAL A 101 -17.61 -9.33 9.69
C VAL A 101 -16.23 -9.50 10.34
N ALA A 102 -15.50 -8.40 10.53
CA ALA A 102 -14.17 -8.43 11.12
C ALA A 102 -13.77 -7.10 11.74
N PHE A 103 -12.96 -7.16 12.79
CA PHE A 103 -12.24 -6.02 13.34
C PHE A 103 -10.73 -6.25 13.23
N VAL A 104 -10.02 -5.36 12.54
CA VAL A 104 -8.59 -5.43 12.30
C VAL A 104 -7.90 -4.25 12.98
N ASN A 105 -6.82 -4.49 13.72
CA ASN A 105 -5.88 -3.43 14.13
C ASN A 105 -4.50 -3.71 13.54
N TYR A 106 -3.78 -2.64 13.23
CA TYR A 106 -2.42 -2.74 12.70
C TYR A 106 -1.60 -1.51 13.05
N ASP A 107 -0.29 -1.70 13.03
CA ASP A 107 0.71 -0.64 12.99
C ASP A 107 1.40 -0.65 11.61
N THR A 108 2.02 0.48 11.25
CA THR A 108 2.88 0.59 10.07
C THR A 108 4.32 0.74 10.53
N SER A 109 5.22 -0.07 9.97
CA SER A 109 6.66 0.06 10.23
C SER A 109 7.18 1.39 9.68
N ILE A 110 8.30 1.86 10.23
CA ILE A 110 9.04 2.95 9.61
C ILE A 110 9.57 2.43 8.25
N PRO A 111 9.56 3.26 7.19
CA PRO A 111 10.23 2.95 5.93
C PRO A 111 11.67 2.47 6.15
N GLU A 112 12.08 1.41 5.44
CA GLU A 112 13.40 0.78 5.60
C GLU A 112 14.37 1.16 4.49
N THR A 113 13.87 1.77 3.42
CA THR A 113 14.64 2.16 2.25
C THR A 113 14.73 3.67 2.11
N ASP A 114 15.88 4.15 1.64
CA ASP A 114 16.06 5.53 1.18
C ASP A 114 15.46 5.68 -0.23
N THR A 115 14.19 5.29 -0.39
CA THR A 115 13.44 5.47 -1.64
C THR A 115 12.20 6.32 -1.40
N CYS A 116 11.81 7.10 -2.41
CA CYS A 116 10.75 8.10 -2.24
C CYS A 116 9.36 7.55 -1.94
N CYS A 117 9.11 6.26 -2.20
CA CYS A 117 7.78 5.65 -2.08
C CYS A 117 7.73 4.49 -1.09
N ASP A 118 8.69 4.42 -0.18
CA ASP A 118 8.60 3.48 0.93
C ASP A 118 7.64 4.04 1.99
N SER A 119 6.51 3.37 2.14
CA SER A 119 5.46 3.74 3.08
C SER A 119 5.39 2.78 4.28
N GLY A 120 6.41 1.94 4.45
CA GLY A 120 6.46 0.91 5.48
C GLY A 120 5.49 -0.25 5.28
N ASN A 121 5.72 -1.34 6.01
CA ASN A 121 4.91 -2.56 5.96
C ASN A 121 3.94 -2.62 7.13
N LEU A 122 2.89 -3.43 7.00
CA LEU A 122 2.01 -3.76 8.12
C LEU A 122 2.76 -4.59 9.16
N ILE A 123 2.70 -4.17 10.41
CA ILE A 123 3.25 -4.89 11.57
C ILE A 123 2.20 -4.90 12.70
N ASN A 124 2.39 -5.79 13.68
CA ASN A 124 1.47 -5.96 14.82
C ASN A 124 -0.01 -6.10 14.42
N VAL A 125 -0.26 -6.76 13.28
CA VAL A 125 -1.61 -7.00 12.79
C VAL A 125 -2.33 -7.94 13.75
N SER A 126 -3.56 -7.59 14.10
CA SER A 126 -4.46 -8.43 14.89
C SER A 126 -5.86 -8.38 14.31
N VAL A 127 -6.54 -9.53 14.32
CA VAL A 127 -7.95 -9.65 13.92
C VAL A 127 -8.72 -10.28 15.07
N THR A 128 -9.78 -9.61 15.53
CA THR A 128 -10.56 -10.08 16.68
C THR A 128 -11.33 -11.35 16.33
N ASP A 129 -11.19 -12.38 17.17
CA ASP A 129 -11.96 -13.64 17.12
C ASP A 129 -11.95 -14.37 15.76
N LYS A 130 -10.93 -14.15 14.93
CA LYS A 130 -10.78 -14.78 13.61
C LYS A 130 -9.37 -15.30 13.38
N THR A 131 -9.27 -16.35 12.58
CA THR A 131 -7.97 -16.80 12.04
C THR A 131 -7.61 -15.90 10.87
N PHE A 132 -6.34 -15.50 10.77
CA PHE A 132 -5.88 -14.67 9.67
C PHE A 132 -4.45 -15.01 9.25
N GLU A 133 -4.13 -14.66 8.02
CA GLU A 133 -2.79 -14.67 7.44
C GLU A 133 -2.42 -13.27 6.97
N LEU A 134 -1.13 -12.92 7.09
CA LEU A 134 -0.59 -11.67 6.59
C LEU A 134 0.48 -11.98 5.54
N ASP A 135 0.27 -11.50 4.32
CA ASP A 135 1.25 -11.54 3.23
C ASP A 135 1.26 -10.21 2.47
N ASN A 136 2.42 -9.55 2.37
CA ASN A 136 2.60 -8.33 1.58
C ASN A 136 1.47 -7.28 1.71
N ASN A 137 1.19 -6.84 2.94
CA ASN A 137 0.10 -5.90 3.29
C ASN A 137 -1.33 -6.40 2.99
N THR A 138 -1.48 -7.67 2.62
CA THR A 138 -2.77 -8.35 2.48
C THR A 138 -3.06 -9.13 3.75
N VAL A 139 -4.17 -8.79 4.42
CA VAL A 139 -4.70 -9.52 5.56
C VAL A 139 -5.81 -10.43 5.05
N THR A 140 -5.52 -11.73 5.00
CA THR A 140 -6.51 -12.75 4.67
C THR A 140 -7.21 -13.22 5.94
N ILE A 141 -8.53 -13.03 6.00
CA ILE A 141 -9.36 -13.34 7.17
C ILE A 141 -10.28 -14.50 6.79
N PHE A 142 -10.23 -15.58 7.56
CA PHE A 142 -11.09 -16.75 7.39
C PHE A 142 -12.33 -16.59 8.25
N LEU A 143 -13.51 -16.55 7.60
CA LEU A 143 -14.79 -16.22 8.22
C LEU A 143 -15.57 -17.42 8.70
#